data_AF-A0AAN6UNS0-F1
#
_entry.id   AF-A0AAN6UNS0-F1
#
_cell.length_a   1.000
_cell.length_b   1.000
_cell.length_c   1.000
_cell.angle_alpha   90.00
_cell.angle_beta   90.00
_cell.angle_gamma   90.00
#
_symmetry.space_group_name_H-M   'P 1'
#
loop_
_entity.id
_entity.type
_entity.pdbx_description
1 polymer ?
#
loop_
_entity_poly.entity_id
_entity_poly.type
_entity_poly.pdbx_seq_one_letter_code
_entity_poly.pdbx_strand_id
1 'polypeptide(L)'
;MGTSPNSTFFSKTFAKQSPQQTMSFSSRIPARDTETLEASRDALQKLNNTDAEAVSTARKSTLYTLRRLDPNLCPNYPHPATIRVINQDTLSAAIDISSRPSPRTPGENPRPLVVNFANRHRPGGGWLNGAVAQEEALCYRSTLALSLNPRHYPLARDEALYSAHVMVLREEMAHGHGLLQVPVSLLPVVSAVTVAAIRNPEVRTFVLPAPQAGNAGTATATTRKKHVFALDRDRNATKDKMRLALRLAVCHGHGELVLGAMGCGVFANPPEDVAHCWLEVLREDEFAGNWWREVCFAVFDATGEGNYEVFKQVLDGRQV
;
A
#
# COMPACT_ATOMS: atom_id res chain seq x y z
N MET A 1 45.24 14.13 42.34
CA MET A 1 44.93 15.21 41.38
C MET A 1 45.37 14.73 40.02
N GLY A 2 44.45 14.10 39.30
CA GLY A 2 44.74 13.28 38.11
C GLY A 2 44.03 13.84 36.89
N THR A 3 44.82 13.97 35.84
CA THR A 3 44.55 14.35 34.46
C THR A 3 43.32 13.69 33.81
N SER A 4 42.53 14.48 33.09
CA SER A 4 41.49 14.03 32.15
C SER A 4 42.06 13.18 31.01
N PRO A 5 41.22 12.31 30.40
CA PRO A 5 41.11 12.40 28.93
C PRO A 5 39.70 12.16 28.36
N ASN A 6 39.38 13.04 27.40
CA ASN A 6 38.76 12.81 26.09
C ASN A 6 37.60 11.80 25.90
N SER A 7 36.46 12.38 25.51
CA SER A 7 35.34 11.75 24.84
C SER A 7 35.68 11.33 23.40
N THR A 8 35.54 10.04 23.10
CA THR A 8 35.65 9.50 21.73
C THR A 8 34.26 9.36 21.09
N PHE A 9 34.00 10.21 20.10
CA PHE A 9 32.93 10.07 19.12
C PHE A 9 33.18 8.84 18.23
N PHE A 10 32.24 7.90 18.14
CA PHE A 10 32.25 6.86 17.12
C PHE A 10 31.63 7.40 15.81
N SER A 11 32.49 7.90 14.93
CA SER A 11 32.20 8.07 13.51
C SER A 11 32.34 6.70 12.81
N LYS A 12 31.24 6.11 12.33
CA LYS A 12 31.31 4.98 11.40
C LYS A 12 31.24 5.51 9.96
N THR A 13 32.39 5.46 9.32
CA THR A 13 32.62 5.76 7.90
C THR A 13 31.92 4.71 7.03
N PHE A 14 30.94 5.11 6.23
CA PHE A 14 30.36 4.27 5.17
C PHE A 14 31.33 4.24 3.98
N ALA A 15 31.95 3.08 3.75
CA ALA A 15 32.72 2.84 2.54
C ALA A 15 31.76 2.64 1.35
N LYS A 16 31.89 3.49 0.33
CA LYS A 16 31.22 3.34 -0.97
C LYS A 16 31.74 2.09 -1.67
N GLN A 17 30.86 1.13 -1.96
CA GLN A 17 31.12 0.09 -2.97
C GLN A 17 30.49 0.51 -4.30
N SER A 18 31.28 0.34 -5.36
CA SER A 18 30.98 0.70 -6.75
C SER A 18 29.98 -0.25 -7.42
N PRO A 19 29.28 0.19 -8.49
CA PRO A 19 28.14 -0.52 -9.04
C PRO A 19 28.56 -1.47 -10.17
N GLN A 20 28.17 -2.74 -10.09
CA GLN A 20 27.99 -3.62 -11.26
C GLN A 20 27.42 -4.97 -10.83
N GLN A 21 26.13 -5.18 -11.11
CA GLN A 21 25.62 -6.37 -11.82
C GLN A 21 24.11 -6.22 -11.98
N THR A 22 23.71 -5.83 -13.19
CA THR A 22 22.35 -6.03 -13.72
C THR A 22 21.99 -7.51 -13.63
N MET A 23 21.23 -7.89 -12.61
CA MET A 23 20.63 -9.23 -12.54
C MET A 23 19.41 -9.29 -13.45
N SER A 24 19.47 -10.23 -14.40
CA SER A 24 18.33 -10.72 -15.16
C SER A 24 17.31 -11.37 -14.20
N PHE A 25 16.13 -10.75 -14.09
CA PHE A 25 15.02 -11.19 -13.23
C PHE A 25 14.25 -12.39 -13.82
N SER A 26 14.94 -13.52 -14.05
CA SER A 26 14.30 -14.70 -14.68
C SER A 26 14.64 -16.06 -14.04
N SER A 27 15.05 -16.11 -12.77
CA SER A 27 15.24 -17.39 -12.06
C SER A 27 14.35 -17.50 -10.82
N ARG A 28 13.17 -18.10 -11.02
CA ARG A 28 12.40 -18.94 -10.08
C ARG A 28 12.31 -18.47 -8.59
N ILE A 29 11.20 -17.80 -8.26
CA ILE A 29 10.63 -17.61 -6.90
C ILE A 29 9.91 -18.85 -6.26
N PRO A 30 9.69 -20.05 -6.88
CA PRO A 30 8.90 -21.16 -6.28
C PRO A 30 9.44 -21.83 -5.00
N ALA A 31 10.59 -21.43 -4.46
CA ALA A 31 11.06 -21.94 -3.16
C ALA A 31 10.65 -21.03 -1.99
N ARG A 32 10.38 -19.75 -2.29
CA ARG A 32 10.20 -18.70 -1.27
C ARG A 32 8.78 -18.67 -0.73
N ASP A 33 7.79 -19.06 -1.52
CA ASP A 33 6.40 -19.20 -1.07
C ASP A 33 6.24 -20.27 0.02
N THR A 34 6.81 -21.45 -0.19
CA THR A 34 6.76 -22.58 0.76
C THR A 34 7.46 -22.18 2.06
N GLU A 35 8.66 -21.60 1.97
CA GLU A 35 9.39 -21.09 3.13
C GLU A 35 8.60 -19.97 3.86
N THR A 36 7.88 -19.10 3.15
CA THR A 36 7.01 -18.09 3.79
C THR A 36 5.85 -18.75 4.53
N LEU A 37 5.21 -19.77 3.94
CA LEU A 37 4.11 -20.49 4.58
C LEU A 37 4.57 -21.22 5.85
N GLU A 38 5.74 -21.85 5.80
CA GLU A 38 6.36 -22.51 6.94
C GLU A 38 6.67 -21.48 8.04
N ALA A 39 7.39 -20.40 7.71
CA ALA A 39 7.68 -19.32 8.65
C ALA A 39 6.41 -18.69 9.25
N SER A 40 5.34 -18.57 8.46
CA SER A 40 4.05 -18.07 8.93
C SER A 40 3.40 -19.01 9.95
N ARG A 41 3.43 -20.33 9.71
CA ARG A 41 2.89 -21.32 10.65
C ARG A 41 3.71 -21.39 11.93
N ASP A 42 5.03 -21.31 11.83
CA ASP A 42 5.92 -21.27 12.98
C ASP A 42 5.70 -20.00 13.82
N ALA A 43 5.46 -18.86 13.18
CA ALA A 43 5.11 -17.63 13.87
C ALA A 43 3.78 -17.78 14.63
N LEU A 44 2.74 -18.35 13.98
CA LEU A 44 1.43 -18.58 14.60
C LEU A 44 1.51 -19.44 15.88
N GLN A 45 2.33 -20.50 15.87
CA GLN A 45 2.50 -21.38 17.03
C GLN A 45 3.14 -20.69 18.25
N LYS A 46 3.85 -19.58 18.01
CA LYS A 46 4.52 -18.80 19.05
C LYS A 46 3.66 -17.65 19.59
N LEU A 47 2.47 -17.43 19.02
CA LEU A 47 1.52 -16.42 19.48
C LEU A 47 0.53 -17.01 20.50
N ASN A 48 -0.11 -16.14 21.27
CA ASN A 48 -1.30 -16.55 22.02
C ASN A 48 -2.46 -16.85 21.05
N ASN A 49 -3.48 -17.57 21.52
CA ASN A 49 -4.60 -18.01 20.68
C ASN A 49 -5.33 -16.84 20.00
N THR A 50 -5.52 -15.71 20.70
CA THR A 50 -6.24 -14.55 20.18
C THR A 50 -5.49 -13.89 19.02
N ASP A 51 -4.18 -13.70 19.15
CA ASP A 51 -3.35 -13.15 18.09
C ASP A 51 -3.23 -14.12 16.91
N ALA A 52 -3.10 -15.42 17.17
CA ALA A 52 -3.05 -16.45 16.13
C ALA A 52 -4.36 -16.50 15.31
N GLU A 53 -5.53 -16.38 15.97
CA GLU A 53 -6.83 -16.28 15.30
C GLU A 53 -6.93 -15.00 14.46
N ALA A 54 -6.47 -13.87 15.00
CA ALA A 54 -6.47 -12.59 14.29
C ALA A 54 -5.58 -12.58 13.04
N VAL A 55 -4.47 -13.33 13.04
CA VAL A 55 -3.58 -13.48 11.88
C VAL A 55 -4.20 -14.35 10.79
N SER A 56 -4.95 -15.37 11.17
CA SER A 56 -5.52 -16.36 10.25
C SER A 56 -6.94 -16.01 9.76
N THR A 57 -7.52 -14.91 10.24
CA THR A 57 -8.90 -14.54 9.94
C THR A 57 -9.01 -13.16 9.31
N ALA A 58 -9.59 -13.12 8.12
CA ALA A 58 -10.10 -11.88 7.54
C ALA A 58 -11.62 -11.78 7.69
N ARG A 59 -12.14 -10.59 8.01
CA ARG A 59 -13.58 -10.33 8.09
C ARG A 59 -14.07 -9.70 6.79
N LYS A 60 -15.10 -10.29 6.18
CA LYS A 60 -15.72 -9.73 4.99
C LYS A 60 -16.68 -8.59 5.38
N SER A 61 -16.65 -7.51 4.62
CA SER A 61 -17.61 -6.41 4.73
C SER A 61 -18.01 -5.92 3.35
N THR A 62 -19.17 -5.27 3.29
CA THR A 62 -19.66 -4.63 2.07
C THR A 62 -19.93 -3.15 2.29
N LEU A 63 -20.01 -2.37 1.20
CA LEU A 63 -20.43 -0.97 1.25
C LEU A 63 -21.82 -0.77 1.87
N TYR A 64 -22.71 -1.75 1.78
CA TYR A 64 -24.03 -1.69 2.40
C TYR A 64 -23.99 -1.97 3.90
N THR A 65 -23.08 -2.85 4.34
CA THR A 65 -22.89 -3.14 5.77
C THR A 65 -22.17 -2.02 6.51
N LEU A 66 -21.34 -1.24 5.81
CA LEU A 66 -20.64 -0.09 6.38
C LEU A 66 -21.41 1.19 6.16
N ARG A 67 -21.84 1.80 7.26
CA ARG A 67 -22.49 3.11 7.22
C ARG A 67 -21.52 4.16 6.70
N ARG A 68 -22.08 5.17 6.03
CA ARG A 68 -21.36 6.40 5.71
C ARG A 68 -20.83 7.00 7.02
N LEU A 69 -19.58 7.46 7.02
CA LEU A 69 -18.99 8.12 8.18
C LEU A 69 -19.64 9.49 8.41
N ASP A 70 -19.75 9.87 9.68
CA ASP A 70 -20.12 11.22 10.09
C ASP A 70 -18.82 12.00 10.36
N PRO A 71 -18.49 13.04 9.58
CA PRO A 71 -17.25 13.81 9.75
C PRO A 71 -17.11 14.44 11.14
N ASN A 72 -18.20 14.61 11.90
CA ASN A 72 -18.13 15.11 13.28
C ASN A 72 -17.59 14.08 14.28
N LEU A 73 -17.48 12.81 13.89
CA LEU A 73 -16.91 11.73 14.69
C LEU A 73 -15.42 11.47 14.39
N CYS A 74 -14.80 12.34 13.60
CA CYS A 74 -13.37 12.24 13.31
C CYS A 74 -12.53 12.43 14.59
N PRO A 75 -11.31 11.84 14.64
CA PRO A 75 -10.35 12.09 15.71
C PRO A 75 -9.87 13.56 15.76
N ASN A 76 -10.19 14.37 14.75
CA ASN A 76 -9.85 15.79 14.63
C ASN A 76 -8.35 16.03 14.83
N TYR A 77 -7.51 15.37 14.02
CA TYR A 77 -6.07 15.62 14.07
C TYR A 77 -5.79 17.12 13.82
N PRO A 78 -4.75 17.70 14.45
CA PRO A 78 -4.56 19.16 14.47
C PRO A 78 -4.43 19.81 13.09
N HIS A 79 -3.95 19.04 12.10
CA HIS A 79 -3.72 19.50 10.74
C HIS A 79 -4.28 18.48 9.74
N PRO A 80 -4.79 18.94 8.58
CA PRO A 80 -5.10 18.05 7.47
C PRO A 80 -3.88 17.22 7.08
N ALA A 81 -4.09 15.96 6.70
CA ALA A 81 -3.01 15.11 6.26
C ALA A 81 -2.48 15.61 4.92
N THR A 82 -1.16 15.69 4.81
CA THR A 82 -0.52 15.95 3.52
C THR A 82 -0.16 14.61 2.87
N ILE A 83 -0.72 14.36 1.69
CA ILE A 83 -0.41 13.17 0.92
C ILE A 83 1.06 13.17 0.54
N ARG A 84 1.75 12.05 0.82
CA ARG A 84 3.10 11.78 0.32
C ARG A 84 3.08 10.64 -0.67
N VAL A 85 3.75 10.81 -1.80
CA VAL A 85 3.92 9.74 -2.81
C VAL A 85 5.38 9.31 -2.83
N ILE A 86 5.62 8.02 -2.61
CA ILE A 86 6.97 7.45 -2.52
C ILE A 86 7.12 6.26 -3.46
N ASN A 87 8.31 6.10 -4.03
CA ASN A 87 8.67 4.94 -4.85
C ASN A 87 9.24 3.83 -3.95
N GLN A 88 8.35 3.16 -3.23
CA GLN A 88 8.68 2.10 -2.28
C GLN A 88 7.56 1.05 -2.33
N ASP A 89 7.87 -0.20 -1.98
CA ASP A 89 6.83 -1.21 -1.83
C ASP A 89 5.97 -0.97 -0.57
N THR A 90 4.76 -1.53 -0.61
CA THR A 90 3.72 -1.26 0.39
C THR A 90 4.14 -1.63 1.83
N LEU A 91 4.85 -2.75 2.05
CA LEU A 91 5.19 -3.17 3.41
C LEU A 91 6.38 -2.41 3.96
N SER A 92 7.38 -2.11 3.13
CA SER A 92 8.51 -1.27 3.57
C SER A 92 8.03 0.13 3.94
N ALA A 93 7.13 0.73 3.15
CA ALA A 93 6.48 1.99 3.49
C ALA A 93 5.74 1.93 4.83
N ALA A 94 4.97 0.87 5.07
CA ALA A 94 4.25 0.69 6.33
C ALA A 94 5.19 0.53 7.54
N ILE A 95 6.27 -0.22 7.39
CA ILE A 95 7.30 -0.38 8.43
C ILE A 95 7.91 0.99 8.79
N ASP A 96 8.32 1.76 7.78
CA ASP A 96 8.90 3.08 7.97
C ASP A 96 7.96 4.01 8.72
N ILE A 97 6.66 3.99 8.39
CA ILE A 97 5.63 4.79 9.07
C ILE A 97 5.50 4.34 10.53
N SER A 98 5.35 3.04 10.78
CA SER A 98 5.19 2.49 12.13
C SER A 98 6.38 2.77 13.05
N SER A 99 7.58 2.93 12.49
CA SER A 99 8.81 3.19 13.23
C SER A 99 8.94 4.63 13.74
N ARG A 100 8.12 5.55 13.20
CA ARG A 100 8.17 6.96 13.56
C ARG A 100 7.42 7.21 14.87
N PRO A 101 7.98 8.02 15.78
CA PRO A 101 7.24 8.45 16.96
C PRO A 101 6.02 9.27 16.53
N SER A 102 4.84 8.86 16.99
CA SER A 102 3.62 9.64 16.82
C SER A 102 2.84 9.71 18.13
N PRO A 103 2.34 10.89 18.54
CA PRO A 103 1.31 10.96 19.57
C PRO A 103 0.09 10.18 19.08
N ARG A 104 -0.43 9.29 19.94
CA ARG A 104 -1.63 8.48 19.65
C ARG A 104 -2.73 8.89 20.59
N THR A 105 -3.94 9.08 20.08
CA THR A 105 -5.11 9.27 20.93
C THR A 105 -5.59 7.92 21.49
N PRO A 106 -6.22 7.90 22.68
CA PRO A 106 -6.82 6.68 23.23
C PRO A 106 -7.85 6.08 22.26
N GLY A 107 -7.71 4.79 21.95
CA GLY A 107 -8.60 4.07 21.02
C GLY A 107 -8.12 4.06 19.56
N GLU A 108 -7.04 4.77 19.22
CA GLU A 108 -6.40 4.61 17.91
C GLU A 108 -5.74 3.25 17.76
N ASN A 109 -5.87 2.68 16.56
CA ASN A 109 -5.11 1.52 16.17
C ASN A 109 -3.68 1.96 15.82
N PRO A 110 -2.67 1.40 16.50
CA PRO A 110 -1.28 1.80 16.33
C PRO A 110 -0.66 1.36 15.00
N ARG A 111 -1.32 0.47 14.26
CA ARG A 111 -0.77 -0.15 13.05
C ARG A 111 -1.17 0.66 11.83
N PRO A 112 -0.25 0.91 10.89
CA PRO A 112 -0.61 1.38 9.57
C PRO A 112 -1.58 0.40 8.88
N LEU A 113 -2.57 0.93 8.18
CA LEU A 113 -3.43 0.15 7.31
C LEU A 113 -2.85 0.16 5.88
N VAL A 114 -2.58 -1.01 5.34
CA VAL A 114 -2.20 -1.20 3.94
C VAL A 114 -3.41 -1.62 3.10
N VAL A 115 -3.44 -1.26 1.82
CA VAL A 115 -4.46 -1.76 0.88
C VAL A 115 -3.85 -2.81 -0.05
N ASN A 116 -4.40 -4.03 -0.03
CA ASN A 116 -4.11 -5.09 -0.98
C ASN A 116 -4.99 -4.93 -2.24
N PHE A 117 -4.36 -4.72 -3.40
CA PHE A 117 -5.03 -4.58 -4.68
C PHE A 117 -5.28 -5.94 -5.33
N ALA A 118 -6.27 -6.65 -4.80
CA ALA A 118 -6.41 -8.07 -5.03
C ALA A 118 -6.94 -8.48 -6.40
N ASN A 119 -6.60 -9.71 -6.75
CA ASN A 119 -7.30 -10.51 -7.72
C ASN A 119 -8.71 -10.85 -7.19
N ARG A 120 -9.71 -10.63 -8.03
CA ARG A 120 -11.12 -10.90 -7.70
C ARG A 120 -11.40 -12.36 -7.35
N HIS A 121 -10.70 -13.30 -7.98
CA HIS A 121 -11.07 -14.72 -8.00
C HIS A 121 -10.12 -15.60 -7.20
N ARG A 122 -8.86 -15.19 -7.04
CA ARG A 122 -7.81 -16.00 -6.42
C ARG A 122 -7.23 -15.28 -5.20
N PRO A 123 -7.34 -15.87 -4.00
CA PRO A 123 -6.67 -15.35 -2.81
C PRO A 123 -5.17 -15.21 -3.04
N GLY A 124 -4.61 -14.01 -2.86
CA GLY A 124 -3.18 -13.78 -3.06
C GLY A 124 -2.75 -13.84 -4.54
N GLY A 125 -3.69 -13.77 -5.48
CA GLY A 125 -3.41 -13.75 -6.90
C GLY A 125 -2.66 -14.99 -7.40
N GLY A 126 -1.50 -14.76 -8.01
CA GLY A 126 -0.63 -15.79 -8.58
C GLY A 126 0.62 -16.10 -7.76
N TRP A 127 0.68 -15.77 -6.46
CA TRP A 127 1.92 -15.86 -5.69
C TRP A 127 2.50 -17.28 -5.58
N LEU A 128 1.65 -18.32 -5.54
CA LEU A 128 2.11 -19.72 -5.60
C LEU A 128 2.62 -20.15 -6.99
N ASN A 129 2.45 -19.30 -8.01
CA ASN A 129 2.87 -19.56 -9.38
C ASN A 129 4.01 -18.63 -9.83
N GLY A 130 4.65 -17.91 -8.91
CA GLY A 130 5.76 -17.01 -9.23
C GLY A 130 5.36 -15.65 -9.81
N ALA A 131 4.07 -15.27 -9.78
CA ALA A 131 3.65 -13.96 -10.25
C ALA A 131 4.15 -12.86 -9.30
N VAL A 132 4.50 -11.69 -9.87
CA VAL A 132 5.02 -10.56 -9.11
C VAL A 132 4.22 -9.32 -9.46
N ALA A 133 3.14 -9.10 -8.72
CA ALA A 133 2.48 -7.81 -8.59
C ALA A 133 2.35 -7.46 -7.10
N GLN A 134 1.63 -6.39 -6.77
CA GLN A 134 1.55 -5.90 -5.39
C GLN A 134 0.93 -6.92 -4.43
N GLU A 135 -0.19 -7.57 -4.81
CA GLU A 135 -0.82 -8.59 -3.97
C GLU A 135 0.12 -9.77 -3.69
N GLU A 136 0.81 -10.27 -4.71
CA GLU A 136 1.76 -11.36 -4.55
C GLU A 136 2.94 -10.96 -3.69
N ALA A 137 3.46 -9.75 -3.84
CA ALA A 137 4.53 -9.22 -2.99
C ALA A 137 4.12 -9.15 -1.52
N LEU A 138 2.87 -8.74 -1.22
CA LEU A 138 2.32 -8.79 0.13
C LEU A 138 2.28 -10.23 0.67
N CYS A 139 1.83 -11.19 -0.14
CA CYS A 139 1.73 -12.60 0.26
C CYS A 139 3.10 -13.26 0.45
N TYR A 140 4.09 -12.97 -0.40
CA TYR A 140 5.45 -13.48 -0.22
C TYR A 140 6.11 -12.96 1.05
N ARG A 141 5.83 -11.71 1.43
CA ARG A 141 6.50 -11.04 2.54
C ARG A 141 5.80 -11.17 3.90
N SER A 142 4.57 -11.66 3.95
CA SER A 142 3.75 -11.55 5.17
C SER A 142 2.80 -12.73 5.37
N THR A 143 2.17 -12.76 6.54
CA THR A 143 1.10 -13.72 6.86
C THR A 143 -0.23 -13.45 6.15
N LEU A 144 -0.33 -12.41 5.29
CA LEU A 144 -1.59 -12.01 4.65
C LEU A 144 -2.30 -13.20 3.98
N ALA A 145 -1.54 -14.04 3.27
CA ALA A 145 -2.07 -15.20 2.55
C ALA A 145 -2.84 -16.18 3.47
N LEU A 146 -2.49 -16.28 4.76
CA LEU A 146 -3.20 -17.13 5.71
C LEU A 146 -4.59 -16.59 6.06
N SER A 147 -4.79 -15.27 6.02
CA SER A 147 -6.08 -14.63 6.31
C SER A 147 -7.05 -14.65 5.12
N LEU A 148 -6.54 -14.83 3.89
CA LEU A 148 -7.34 -14.78 2.66
C LEU A 148 -8.05 -16.11 2.40
N ASN A 149 -9.17 -16.34 3.08
CA ASN A 149 -9.95 -17.57 2.94
C ASN A 149 -10.60 -17.69 1.53
N PRO A 150 -10.39 -18.79 0.79
CA PRO A 150 -11.03 -19.02 -0.51
C PRO A 150 -12.55 -18.94 -0.51
N ARG A 151 -13.23 -19.22 0.62
CA ARG A 151 -14.70 -19.12 0.74
C ARG A 151 -15.22 -17.69 0.59
N HIS A 152 -14.36 -16.68 0.76
CA HIS A 152 -14.73 -15.30 0.53
C HIS A 152 -14.67 -14.89 -0.95
N TYR A 153 -14.20 -15.76 -1.83
CA TYR A 153 -14.02 -15.46 -3.25
C TYR A 153 -15.11 -16.12 -4.11
N PRO A 154 -15.45 -15.52 -5.26
CA PRO A 154 -14.93 -14.26 -5.79
C PRO A 154 -15.42 -13.02 -5.01
N LEU A 155 -14.56 -12.00 -4.88
CA LEU A 155 -14.95 -10.74 -4.25
C LEU A 155 -15.94 -9.98 -5.14
N ALA A 156 -17.07 -9.57 -4.59
CA ALA A 156 -18.00 -8.69 -5.29
C ALA A 156 -17.43 -7.28 -5.50
N ARG A 157 -18.13 -6.45 -6.28
CA ARG A 157 -17.69 -5.08 -6.58
C ARG A 157 -17.58 -4.24 -5.30
N ASP A 158 -18.52 -4.46 -4.40
CA ASP A 158 -18.77 -3.74 -3.15
C ASP A 158 -18.28 -4.49 -1.92
N GLU A 159 -17.49 -5.55 -2.08
CA GLU A 159 -16.93 -6.35 -0.99
C GLU A 159 -15.45 -6.04 -0.73
N ALA A 160 -15.06 -6.15 0.53
CA ALA A 160 -13.68 -6.08 1.00
C ALA A 160 -13.44 -7.09 2.13
N LEU A 161 -12.19 -7.46 2.32
CA LEU A 161 -11.75 -8.23 3.48
C LEU A 161 -10.85 -7.38 4.36
N TYR A 162 -11.08 -7.39 5.67
CA TYR A 162 -10.21 -6.75 6.64
C TYR A 162 -9.43 -7.82 7.41
N SER A 163 -8.10 -7.75 7.33
CA SER A 163 -7.15 -8.61 8.04
C SER A 163 -6.48 -7.78 9.14
N ALA A 164 -6.86 -8.03 10.40
CA ALA A 164 -6.47 -7.18 11.53
C ALA A 164 -4.98 -7.28 11.90
N HIS A 165 -4.37 -8.44 11.66
CA HIS A 165 -3.03 -8.76 12.14
C HIS A 165 -2.21 -9.43 11.02
N VAL A 166 -1.46 -8.64 10.26
CA VAL A 166 -0.60 -9.13 9.18
C VAL A 166 0.85 -8.91 9.59
N MET A 167 1.56 -10.01 9.87
CA MET A 167 2.96 -9.97 10.30
C MET A 167 3.87 -9.98 9.08
N VAL A 168 4.81 -9.05 9.03
CA VAL A 168 5.84 -9.02 7.98
C VAL A 168 6.97 -9.94 8.39
N LEU A 169 7.27 -10.90 7.52
CA LEU A 169 8.23 -11.98 7.76
C LEU A 169 9.51 -11.82 6.95
N ARG A 170 9.50 -11.02 5.88
CA ARG A 170 10.63 -10.88 4.97
C ARG A 170 11.00 -9.46 4.64
N GLU A 171 12.28 -9.31 4.34
CA GLU A 171 12.80 -8.13 3.64
C GLU A 171 12.19 -7.98 2.25
N GLU A 172 12.30 -6.78 1.70
CA GLU A 172 11.83 -6.49 0.35
C GLU A 172 12.62 -7.26 -0.71
N MET A 173 12.01 -7.42 -1.88
CA MET A 173 12.59 -8.19 -2.99
C MET A 173 13.95 -7.65 -3.42
N ALA A 174 14.12 -6.32 -3.41
CA ALA A 174 15.36 -5.65 -3.78
C ALA A 174 16.52 -5.94 -2.82
N HIS A 175 16.22 -6.29 -1.56
CA HIS A 175 17.21 -6.60 -0.52
C HIS A 175 17.37 -8.11 -0.30
N GLY A 176 17.16 -8.90 -1.35
CA GLY A 176 17.42 -10.34 -1.32
C GLY A 176 16.27 -11.18 -0.74
N HIS A 177 15.27 -10.56 -0.10
CA HIS A 177 14.03 -11.20 0.34
C HIS A 177 14.21 -12.33 1.38
N GLY A 178 15.20 -12.17 2.25
CA GLY A 178 15.43 -13.09 3.37
C GLY A 178 14.34 -12.98 4.44
N LEU A 179 14.16 -14.05 5.22
CA LEU A 179 13.36 -13.99 6.45
C LEU A 179 14.00 -13.02 7.45
N LEU A 180 13.19 -12.18 8.08
CA LEU A 180 13.62 -11.27 9.13
C LEU A 180 14.13 -12.08 10.34
N GLN A 181 15.38 -11.86 10.73
CA GLN A 181 16.05 -12.59 11.81
C GLN A 181 15.79 -11.92 13.16
N VAL A 182 14.52 -11.83 13.57
CA VAL A 182 14.09 -11.24 14.84
C VAL A 182 13.08 -12.16 15.57
N PRO A 183 12.97 -12.08 16.90
CA PRO A 183 11.89 -12.74 17.64
C PRO A 183 10.50 -12.40 17.07
N VAL A 184 9.57 -13.36 17.11
CA VAL A 184 8.21 -13.19 16.57
C VAL A 184 7.48 -11.99 17.17
N SER A 185 7.70 -11.72 18.47
CA SER A 185 7.14 -10.56 19.18
C SER A 185 7.66 -9.20 18.71
N LEU A 186 8.75 -9.17 17.93
CA LEU A 186 9.36 -7.96 17.38
C LEU A 186 9.15 -7.82 15.87
N LEU A 187 8.44 -8.76 15.23
CA LEU A 187 8.12 -8.65 13.82
C LEU A 187 7.20 -7.44 13.58
N PRO A 188 7.41 -6.67 12.49
CA PRO A 188 6.48 -5.61 12.14
C PRO A 188 5.09 -6.17 11.86
N VAL A 189 4.06 -5.47 12.34
CA VAL A 189 2.67 -5.86 12.14
C VAL A 189 1.89 -4.70 11.53
N VAL A 190 1.20 -4.99 10.44
CA VAL A 190 0.27 -4.07 9.76
C VAL A 190 -1.15 -4.64 9.83
N SER A 191 -2.14 -3.81 9.50
CA SER A 191 -3.48 -4.30 9.16
C SER A 191 -3.71 -4.10 7.67
N ALA A 192 -4.52 -4.95 7.04
CA ALA A 192 -4.74 -4.90 5.60
C ALA A 192 -6.23 -4.84 5.26
N VAL A 193 -6.58 -3.98 4.30
CA VAL A 193 -7.85 -4.10 3.57
C VAL A 193 -7.59 -4.66 2.20
N THR A 194 -8.30 -5.72 1.85
CA THR A 194 -8.25 -6.36 0.54
C THR A 194 -9.47 -5.96 -0.28
N VAL A 195 -9.25 -5.29 -1.41
CA VAL A 195 -10.27 -4.90 -2.38
C VAL A 195 -9.85 -5.31 -3.79
N ALA A 196 -10.77 -5.90 -4.56
CA ALA A 196 -10.47 -6.34 -5.91
C ALA A 196 -10.50 -5.17 -6.91
N ALA A 197 -9.42 -4.91 -7.65
CA ALA A 197 -9.42 -3.91 -8.72
C ALA A 197 -10.13 -4.43 -9.99
N ILE A 198 -10.58 -3.50 -10.84
CA ILE A 198 -11.23 -3.84 -12.12
C ILE A 198 -10.16 -4.32 -13.09
N ARG A 199 -10.39 -5.41 -13.82
CA ARG A 199 -9.42 -5.94 -14.79
C ARG A 199 -9.75 -5.46 -16.20
N ASN A 200 -8.78 -4.83 -16.86
CA ASN A 200 -8.84 -4.36 -18.25
C ASN A 200 -10.11 -3.54 -18.54
N PRO A 201 -10.39 -2.47 -17.78
CA PRO A 201 -11.52 -1.60 -18.08
C PRO A 201 -11.35 -0.96 -19.47
N GLU A 202 -12.46 -0.57 -20.09
CA GLU A 202 -12.38 0.24 -21.31
C GLU A 202 -11.80 1.62 -20.96
N VAL A 203 -10.83 2.08 -21.75
CA VAL A 203 -10.11 3.34 -21.51
C VAL A 203 -10.28 4.27 -22.72
N ARG A 204 -10.62 5.53 -22.45
CA ARG A 204 -10.66 6.60 -23.46
C ARG A 204 -9.37 7.40 -23.41
N THR A 205 -8.84 7.73 -24.58
CA THR A 205 -7.61 8.54 -24.72
C THR A 205 -7.95 9.92 -25.26
N PHE A 206 -7.48 10.95 -24.56
CA PHE A 206 -7.54 12.34 -24.99
C PHE A 206 -6.14 12.82 -25.37
N VAL A 207 -6.04 13.59 -26.45
CA VAL A 207 -4.80 14.26 -26.84
C VAL A 207 -4.90 15.72 -26.39
N LEU A 208 -3.98 16.12 -25.51
CA LEU A 208 -3.97 17.45 -24.90
C LEU A 208 -2.67 18.17 -25.27
N PRO A 209 -2.64 19.52 -25.32
CA PRO A 209 -1.38 20.25 -25.36
C PRO A 209 -0.51 19.90 -24.15
N ALA A 210 0.78 19.65 -24.37
CA ALA A 210 1.71 19.45 -23.27
C ALA A 210 2.01 20.81 -22.61
N PRO A 211 2.20 20.86 -21.27
CA PRO A 211 2.63 22.08 -20.61
C PRO A 211 3.98 22.53 -21.17
N GLN A 212 4.12 23.82 -21.50
CA GLN A 212 5.38 24.35 -22.00
C GLN A 212 6.44 24.24 -20.89
N ALA A 213 7.48 23.44 -21.14
CA ALA A 213 8.69 23.51 -20.34
C ALA A 213 9.35 24.85 -20.65
N GLY A 214 9.55 25.69 -19.63
CA GLY A 214 10.13 27.02 -19.80
C GLY A 214 11.51 26.94 -20.44
N ASN A 215 11.58 27.28 -21.73
CA ASN A 215 12.67 28.01 -22.37
C ASN A 215 12.22 28.43 -23.77
N ALA A 216 12.32 29.73 -24.03
CA ALA A 216 12.00 30.35 -25.31
C ALA A 216 13.01 29.89 -26.38
N GLY A 217 12.64 28.87 -27.16
CA GLY A 217 13.38 28.42 -28.32
C GLY A 217 12.55 27.45 -29.15
N THR A 218 12.10 27.90 -30.32
CA THR A 218 11.38 27.12 -31.35
C THR A 218 10.29 26.17 -30.83
N ALA A 219 9.09 26.71 -30.64
CA ALA A 219 7.91 25.98 -30.17
C ALA A 219 7.42 24.95 -31.19
N THR A 220 7.90 23.71 -31.10
CA THR A 220 7.14 22.55 -31.58
C THR A 220 6.03 22.29 -30.57
N ALA A 221 4.77 22.35 -31.02
CA ALA A 221 3.61 22.03 -30.19
C ALA A 221 3.68 20.55 -29.77
N THR A 222 4.18 20.29 -28.57
CA THR A 222 4.21 18.94 -28.01
C THR A 222 2.82 18.61 -27.45
N THR A 223 2.32 17.41 -27.74
CA THR A 223 1.03 16.92 -27.23
C THR A 223 1.27 15.81 -26.20
N ARG A 224 0.48 15.78 -25.13
CA ARG A 224 0.42 14.66 -24.17
C ARG A 224 -0.84 13.84 -24.36
N LYS A 225 -0.76 12.53 -24.09
CA LYS A 225 -1.94 11.66 -24.02
C LYS A 225 -2.44 11.61 -22.58
N LYS A 226 -3.75 11.67 -22.39
CA LYS A 226 -4.43 11.44 -21.11
C LYS A 226 -5.36 10.24 -21.27
N HIS A 227 -5.19 9.26 -20.41
CA HIS A 227 -6.02 8.05 -20.36
C HIS A 227 -7.00 8.16 -19.19
N VAL A 228 -8.27 7.86 -19.42
CA VAL A 228 -9.33 7.86 -18.39
C VAL A 228 -10.24 6.66 -18.58
N PHE A 229 -11.00 6.29 -17.56
CA PHE A 229 -12.04 5.28 -17.72
C PHE A 229 -13.02 5.73 -18.81
N ALA A 230 -13.33 4.86 -19.78
CA ALA A 230 -14.29 5.19 -20.83
C ALA A 230 -15.73 5.23 -20.32
N LEU A 231 -16.01 4.49 -19.24
CA LEU A 231 -17.33 4.31 -18.66
C LEU A 231 -17.37 4.80 -17.21
N ASP A 232 -18.30 5.70 -16.92
CA ASP A 232 -18.51 6.23 -15.56
C ASP A 232 -18.78 5.14 -14.53
N ARG A 233 -19.44 4.05 -14.94
CA ARG A 233 -19.73 2.91 -14.05
C ARG A 233 -18.48 2.25 -13.50
N ASP A 234 -17.38 2.24 -14.26
CA ASP A 234 -16.11 1.62 -13.86
C ASP A 234 -15.31 2.58 -13.00
N ARG A 235 -15.28 3.88 -13.37
CA ARG A 235 -14.72 4.94 -12.53
C ARG A 235 -15.39 4.99 -11.15
N ASN A 236 -16.73 4.95 -11.13
CA ASN A 236 -17.51 4.92 -9.89
C ASN A 236 -17.26 3.64 -9.10
N ALA A 237 -17.11 2.47 -9.75
CA ALA A 237 -16.76 1.22 -9.08
C ALA A 237 -15.40 1.29 -8.38
N THR A 238 -14.43 1.94 -9.01
CA THR A 238 -13.10 2.20 -8.45
C THR A 238 -13.22 3.10 -7.21
N LYS A 239 -13.97 4.20 -7.30
CA LYS A 239 -14.24 5.08 -6.14
C LYS A 239 -14.98 4.38 -5.01
N ASP A 240 -15.96 3.54 -5.31
CA ASP A 240 -16.70 2.73 -4.34
C ASP A 240 -15.75 1.84 -3.51
N LYS A 241 -14.75 1.22 -4.15
CA LYS A 241 -13.72 0.40 -3.47
C LYS A 241 -12.79 1.24 -2.60
N MET A 242 -12.44 2.43 -3.04
CA MET A 242 -11.63 3.37 -2.24
C MET A 242 -12.41 3.79 -0.98
N ARG A 243 -13.69 4.16 -1.12
CA ARG A 243 -14.56 4.47 0.04
C ARG A 243 -14.65 3.30 0.99
N LEU A 244 -14.83 2.08 0.47
CA LEU A 244 -14.88 0.86 1.28
C LEU A 244 -13.60 0.67 2.10
N ALA A 245 -12.43 0.87 1.49
CA ALA A 245 -11.16 0.77 2.17
C ALA A 245 -11.00 1.83 3.28
N LEU A 246 -11.35 3.09 2.99
CA LEU A 246 -11.26 4.18 3.97
C LEU A 246 -12.27 4.00 5.12
N ARG A 247 -13.50 3.56 4.84
CA ARG A 247 -14.48 3.23 5.88
C ARG A 247 -13.97 2.14 6.81
N LEU A 248 -13.39 1.07 6.25
CA LEU A 248 -12.79 -0.01 7.06
C LEU A 248 -11.61 0.48 7.91
N ALA A 249 -10.80 1.41 7.38
CA ALA A 249 -9.74 2.05 8.14
C ALA A 249 -10.29 2.74 9.39
N VAL A 250 -11.29 3.60 9.21
CA VAL A 250 -11.92 4.36 10.29
C VAL A 250 -12.63 3.46 11.28
N CYS A 251 -13.43 2.49 10.81
CA CYS A 251 -14.15 1.56 11.68
C CYS A 251 -13.23 0.74 12.60
N HIS A 252 -11.96 0.56 12.21
CA HIS A 252 -10.96 -0.15 13.00
C HIS A 252 -9.90 0.79 13.63
N GLY A 253 -10.16 2.09 13.64
CA GLY A 253 -9.35 3.09 14.36
C GLY A 253 -8.02 3.44 13.70
N HIS A 254 -7.82 3.16 12.42
CA HIS A 254 -6.56 3.46 11.73
C HIS A 254 -6.46 4.93 11.33
N GLY A 255 -5.41 5.61 11.81
CA GLY A 255 -5.06 6.98 11.42
C GLY A 255 -3.93 7.08 10.38
N GLU A 256 -3.25 5.98 10.08
CA GLU A 256 -2.13 5.91 9.13
C GLU A 256 -2.48 4.99 7.97
N LEU A 257 -2.41 5.51 6.75
CA LEU A 257 -2.78 4.80 5.53
C LEU A 257 -1.58 4.62 4.60
N VAL A 258 -1.43 3.40 4.09
CA VAL A 258 -0.55 3.09 2.95
C VAL A 258 -1.41 2.61 1.78
N LEU A 259 -1.58 3.54 0.84
CA LEU A 259 -2.31 3.38 -0.41
C LEU A 259 -1.32 3.18 -1.57
N GLY A 260 -1.82 3.21 -2.81
CA GLY A 260 -1.00 2.99 -3.99
C GLY A 260 -1.80 2.96 -5.30
N ALA A 261 -1.15 2.48 -6.36
CA ALA A 261 -1.67 2.50 -7.72
C ALA A 261 -2.63 1.34 -8.02
N MET A 262 -3.83 1.38 -7.42
CA MET A 262 -4.86 0.33 -7.53
C MET A 262 -5.15 -0.02 -9.00
N GLY A 263 -4.85 -1.26 -9.39
CA GLY A 263 -5.15 -1.80 -10.72
C GLY A 263 -4.32 -1.22 -11.88
N CYS A 264 -3.32 -0.38 -11.62
CA CYS A 264 -2.56 0.33 -12.66
C CYS A 264 -1.44 -0.51 -13.32
N GLY A 265 -1.18 -1.73 -12.83
CA GLY A 265 -0.25 -2.68 -13.44
C GLY A 265 -0.97 -3.67 -14.37
N VAL A 266 -0.89 -4.97 -14.04
CA VAL A 266 -1.47 -6.10 -14.82
C VAL A 266 -2.96 -5.95 -15.15
N PHE A 267 -3.69 -5.12 -14.41
CA PHE A 267 -5.12 -4.88 -14.63
C PHE A 267 -5.43 -3.65 -15.52
N ALA A 268 -4.41 -2.94 -15.99
CA ALA A 268 -4.50 -1.90 -17.02
C ALA A 268 -5.53 -0.78 -16.73
N ASN A 269 -5.67 -0.37 -15.46
CA ASN A 269 -6.45 0.82 -15.12
C ASN A 269 -5.66 2.08 -15.48
N PRO A 270 -6.32 3.17 -15.91
CA PRO A 270 -5.66 4.41 -16.30
C PRO A 270 -5.05 5.14 -15.08
N PRO A 271 -3.71 5.22 -14.95
CA PRO A 271 -3.07 5.66 -13.71
C PRO A 271 -3.40 7.10 -13.30
N GLU A 272 -3.47 8.04 -14.26
CA GLU A 272 -3.81 9.45 -13.98
C GLU A 272 -5.23 9.56 -13.40
N ASP A 273 -6.20 8.83 -13.97
CA ASP A 273 -7.59 8.88 -13.51
C ASP A 273 -7.81 8.10 -12.21
N VAL A 274 -7.06 7.01 -11.97
CA VAL A 274 -7.07 6.32 -10.66
C VAL A 274 -6.50 7.22 -9.56
N ALA A 275 -5.41 7.94 -9.81
CA ALA A 275 -4.87 8.91 -8.87
C ALA A 275 -5.88 10.04 -8.58
N HIS A 276 -6.57 10.56 -9.61
CA HIS A 276 -7.66 11.51 -9.40
C HIS A 276 -8.84 10.93 -8.62
N CYS A 277 -9.22 9.66 -8.86
CA CYS A 277 -10.26 8.99 -8.08
C CYS A 277 -9.90 8.96 -6.58
N TRP A 278 -8.66 8.63 -6.24
CA TRP A 278 -8.20 8.66 -4.85
C TRP A 278 -8.30 10.05 -4.23
N LEU A 279 -7.83 11.08 -4.95
CA LEU A 279 -7.89 12.47 -4.47
C LEU A 279 -9.33 12.95 -4.26
N GLU A 280 -10.22 12.62 -5.18
CA GLU A 280 -11.64 12.94 -5.06
C GLU A 280 -12.26 12.24 -3.84
N VAL A 281 -12.04 10.93 -3.70
CA VAL A 281 -12.61 10.17 -2.59
C VAL A 281 -12.08 10.66 -1.24
N LEU A 282 -10.78 10.89 -1.11
CA LEU A 282 -10.18 11.40 0.13
C LEU A 282 -10.72 12.79 0.53
N ARG A 283 -11.29 13.55 -0.41
CA ARG A 283 -11.85 14.89 -0.20
C ARG A 283 -13.38 14.93 -0.13
N GLU A 284 -14.04 13.79 -0.19
CA GLU A 284 -15.50 13.75 0.01
C GLU A 284 -15.85 14.17 1.44
N ASP A 285 -17.00 14.82 1.62
CA ASP A 285 -17.46 15.31 2.94
C ASP A 285 -17.46 14.21 4.02
N GLU A 286 -17.61 12.95 3.61
CA GLU A 286 -17.54 11.79 4.50
C GLU A 286 -16.18 11.64 5.20
N PHE A 287 -15.10 12.05 4.54
CA PHE A 287 -13.73 11.97 5.04
C PHE A 287 -13.17 13.35 5.38
N ALA A 288 -14.02 14.37 5.51
CA ALA A 288 -13.63 15.68 6.04
C ALA A 288 -13.44 15.63 7.57
N GLY A 289 -12.73 16.62 8.13
CA GLY A 289 -12.50 16.72 9.57
C GLY A 289 -11.17 16.15 10.06
N ASN A 290 -10.20 15.89 9.17
CA ASN A 290 -8.87 15.38 9.52
C ASN A 290 -8.94 13.99 10.19
N TRP A 291 -9.45 13.00 9.45
CA TRP A 291 -9.48 11.59 9.88
C TRP A 291 -8.11 10.93 9.92
N TRP A 292 -7.14 11.50 9.20
CA TRP A 292 -5.86 10.86 8.94
C TRP A 292 -4.76 11.65 9.61
N ARG A 293 -3.87 10.94 10.30
CA ARG A 293 -2.57 11.47 10.68
C ARG A 293 -1.62 11.43 9.50
N GLU A 294 -1.70 10.36 8.72
CA GLU A 294 -0.81 10.16 7.59
C GLU A 294 -1.48 9.43 6.44
N VAL A 295 -1.27 9.95 5.23
CA VAL A 295 -1.69 9.30 3.98
C VAL A 295 -0.46 9.18 3.07
N CYS A 296 0.02 7.95 2.90
CA CYS A 296 1.16 7.63 2.07
C CYS A 296 0.72 6.78 0.86
N PHE A 297 1.10 7.17 -0.34
CA PHE A 297 0.96 6.36 -1.55
C PHE A 297 2.29 5.70 -1.86
N ALA A 298 2.40 4.41 -1.54
CA ALA A 298 3.55 3.57 -1.89
C ALA A 298 3.34 3.02 -3.31
N VAL A 299 3.92 3.70 -4.29
CA VAL A 299 3.80 3.36 -5.71
C VAL A 299 5.14 2.86 -6.21
N PHE A 300 5.39 1.58 -6.01
CA PHE A 300 6.62 0.94 -6.43
C PHE A 300 6.66 0.81 -7.96
N ASP A 301 7.66 1.44 -8.56
CA ASP A 301 7.88 1.45 -10.00
C ASP A 301 9.35 1.12 -10.29
N ALA A 302 9.68 -0.17 -10.24
CA ALA A 302 11.05 -0.66 -10.46
C ALA A 302 11.46 -0.60 -11.94
N THR A 303 10.50 -0.71 -12.85
CA THR A 303 10.71 -0.75 -14.30
C THR A 303 10.60 0.62 -14.96
N GLY A 304 10.15 1.64 -14.24
CA GLY A 304 9.95 2.99 -14.76
C GLY A 304 8.77 3.07 -15.72
N GLU A 305 7.70 2.32 -15.45
CA GLU A 305 6.45 2.32 -16.22
C GLU A 305 5.69 3.65 -16.16
N GLY A 306 6.08 4.54 -15.24
CA GLY A 306 5.56 5.91 -15.10
C GLY A 306 4.45 6.04 -14.06
N ASN A 307 4.09 4.94 -13.38
CA ASN A 307 3.02 4.96 -12.38
C ASN A 307 3.40 5.86 -11.20
N TYR A 308 4.64 5.78 -10.74
CA TYR A 308 5.12 6.60 -9.64
C TYR A 308 5.07 8.10 -10.00
N GLU A 309 5.57 8.49 -11.17
CA GLU A 309 5.59 9.87 -11.64
C GLU A 309 4.18 10.45 -11.77
N VAL A 310 3.26 9.67 -12.36
CA VAL A 310 1.86 10.09 -12.51
C VAL A 310 1.20 10.31 -11.15
N PHE A 311 1.34 9.36 -10.23
CA PHE A 311 0.77 9.49 -8.89
C PHE A 311 1.40 10.67 -8.16
N LYS A 312 2.72 10.83 -8.26
CA LYS A 312 3.43 11.96 -7.64
C LYS A 312 2.93 13.30 -8.15
N GLN A 313 2.76 13.44 -9.47
CA GLN A 313 2.26 14.68 -10.06
C GLN A 313 0.83 15.03 -9.60
N VAL A 314 -0.05 14.03 -9.47
CA VAL A 314 -1.46 14.23 -9.14
C VAL A 314 -1.67 14.46 -7.64
N LEU A 315 -0.98 13.69 -6.79
CA LEU A 315 -1.30 13.53 -5.38
C LEU A 315 -0.30 14.16 -4.41
N ASP A 316 1.00 14.21 -4.74
CA ASP A 316 2.03 14.60 -3.78
C ASP A 316 1.83 16.05 -3.30
N GLY A 317 1.92 16.25 -1.98
CA GLY A 317 1.72 17.54 -1.33
C GLY A 317 0.26 18.02 -1.27
N ARG A 318 -0.72 17.23 -1.74
CA ARG A 318 -2.14 17.59 -1.60
C ARG A 318 -2.62 17.35 -0.16
N GLN A 319 -3.37 18.30 0.38
CA GLN A 319 -4.04 18.16 1.67
C GLN A 319 -5.39 17.45 1.53
N VAL A 320 -5.66 16.55 2.48
CA VAL A 320 -6.89 15.74 2.64
C VAL A 320 -7.23 15.53 4.11
#